data_AF-A0A1Q7DQC1-F1
#
_entry.id   AF-A0A1Q7DQC1-F1
#
_cell.length_a   1.000
_cell.length_b   1.000
_cell.length_c   1.000
_cell.angle_alpha   90.00
_cell.angle_beta   90.00
_cell.angle_gamma   90.00
#
_symmetry.space_group_name_H-M   'P 1'
#
loop_
_entity.id
_entity.type
_entity.pdbx_description
1 polymer ?
#
loop_
_entity_poly.entity_id
_entity_poly.type
_entity_poly.pdbx_seq_one_letter_code
_entity_poly.pdbx_strand_id
1 'polypeptide(L)'
;MDLGFTPEEEAFRLEVRAWLEANLPAEWRHGAAGGFREEEETEVQREWQRRLYEGGWLKLGWPKDVGGRSATPVMQAIYQEEMTRAGAPGILGRLGVTLLAPTLVALGSDWQKETYIEKILSGELIFCQGFSEPDAGSDLAGLRTRAERRDGKWTLSGQKTWSSGAHYSHRSFLLARTDAAAEPHRGIGFFLGKIAMTVFGFERGGLAQAARFERAVAELAALARERGAGADAPTRQKIAQAQIEAHVFRLIGLRNLTKAQHGQAPGPEASVTKLYWSEMDKRLQETAVGVEGMYGALAPESALAIEDGRWQYGWMWAQAETIYAGSSEIQRNIIAERVLGLPRGR
;
A
#
# COMPACT_ATOMS: atom_id res chain seq x y z
N MET A 1 -19.77 -11.32 -20.41
CA MET A 1 -18.88 -10.97 -19.29
C MET A 1 -19.76 -10.88 -18.08
N ASP A 2 -19.58 -11.77 -17.11
CA ASP A 2 -20.15 -11.58 -15.78
C ASP A 2 -19.18 -10.71 -14.96
N LEU A 3 -19.70 -9.99 -13.98
CA LEU A 3 -18.96 -9.15 -13.03
C LEU A 3 -19.41 -9.39 -11.57
N GLY A 4 -20.33 -10.34 -11.34
CA GLY A 4 -20.68 -10.83 -10.01
C GLY A 4 -19.64 -11.81 -9.44
N PHE A 5 -19.77 -12.11 -8.15
CA PHE A 5 -19.02 -13.17 -7.48
C PHE A 5 -19.71 -14.53 -7.66
N THR A 6 -18.94 -15.62 -7.66
CA THR A 6 -19.51 -16.98 -7.59
C THR A 6 -20.15 -17.24 -6.21
N PRO A 7 -21.00 -18.28 -6.03
CA PRO A 7 -21.55 -18.62 -4.73
C PRO A 7 -20.48 -18.88 -3.64
N GLU A 8 -19.33 -19.43 -4.02
CA GLU A 8 -18.19 -19.69 -3.14
C GLU A 8 -17.46 -18.40 -2.76
N GLU A 9 -17.32 -17.48 -3.70
CA GLU A 9 -16.73 -16.16 -3.48
C GLU A 9 -17.65 -15.27 -2.62
N GLU A 10 -18.97 -15.32 -2.81
CA GLU A 10 -19.95 -14.65 -1.96
C GLU A 10 -19.99 -15.25 -0.54
N ALA A 11 -19.96 -16.59 -0.41
CA ALA A 11 -19.85 -17.23 0.90
C ALA A 11 -18.57 -16.80 1.64
N PHE A 12 -17.44 -16.69 0.93
CA PHE A 12 -16.20 -16.16 1.49
C PHE A 12 -16.31 -14.67 1.87
N ARG A 13 -17.01 -13.84 1.09
CA ARG A 13 -17.30 -12.43 1.45
C ARG A 13 -18.06 -12.33 2.77
N LEU A 14 -19.05 -13.19 2.97
CA LEU A 14 -19.84 -13.24 4.19
C LEU A 14 -19.02 -13.80 5.38
N GLU A 15 -18.12 -14.76 5.15
CA GLU A 15 -17.16 -15.24 6.16
C GLU A 15 -16.26 -14.10 6.67
N VAL A 16 -15.60 -13.37 5.76
CA VAL A 16 -14.75 -12.22 6.12
C VAL A 16 -15.56 -11.17 6.88
N ARG A 17 -16.76 -10.85 6.41
CA ARG A 17 -17.65 -9.85 7.05
C ARG A 17 -18.00 -10.24 8.49
N ALA A 18 -18.46 -11.47 8.71
CA ALA A 18 -18.78 -11.96 10.05
C ALA A 18 -17.55 -12.00 10.96
N TRP A 19 -16.38 -12.37 10.43
CA TRP A 19 -15.13 -12.35 11.19
C TRP A 19 -14.73 -10.92 11.60
N LEU A 20 -14.83 -9.94 10.69
CA LEU A 20 -14.58 -8.52 10.99
C LEU A 20 -15.55 -7.95 12.04
N GLU A 21 -16.83 -8.29 11.95
CA GLU A 21 -17.86 -7.87 12.89
C GLU A 21 -17.62 -8.42 14.31
N ALA A 22 -17.04 -9.62 14.42
CA ALA A 22 -16.64 -10.22 15.70
C ALA A 22 -15.26 -9.77 16.23
N ASN A 23 -14.28 -9.46 15.36
CA ASN A 23 -12.87 -9.33 15.76
C ASN A 23 -12.27 -7.92 15.71
N LEU A 24 -12.89 -6.95 15.02
CA LEU A 24 -12.37 -5.57 14.98
C LEU A 24 -12.31 -4.96 16.40
N PRO A 25 -11.19 -4.33 16.81
CA PRO A 25 -11.08 -3.68 18.11
C PRO A 25 -12.17 -2.62 18.32
N ALA A 26 -12.82 -2.64 19.49
CA ALA A 26 -13.90 -1.69 19.79
C ALA A 26 -13.38 -0.25 19.84
N GLU A 27 -12.20 -0.03 20.42
CA GLU A 27 -11.52 1.28 20.49
C GLU A 27 -11.34 1.90 19.10
N TRP A 28 -10.89 1.11 18.11
CA TRP A 28 -10.73 1.55 16.72
C TRP A 28 -12.05 1.93 16.04
N ARG A 29 -13.20 1.37 16.47
CA ARG A 29 -14.53 1.73 15.93
C ARG A 29 -15.02 3.10 16.41
N HIS A 30 -14.36 3.71 17.40
CA HIS A 30 -14.77 5.01 17.98
C HIS A 30 -13.82 6.17 17.62
N GLY A 31 -12.69 5.91 16.97
CA GLY A 31 -11.91 6.94 16.28
C GLY A 31 -12.66 7.46 15.04
N ALA A 32 -12.52 8.75 14.74
CA ALA A 32 -13.19 9.39 13.61
C ALA A 32 -12.87 8.71 12.25
N ALA A 33 -13.84 8.74 11.33
CA ALA A 33 -14.01 7.73 10.30
C ALA A 33 -12.90 7.65 9.23
N GLY A 34 -11.84 6.88 9.49
CA GLY A 34 -10.93 6.38 8.44
C GLY A 34 -10.04 7.44 7.78
N GLY A 35 -9.56 8.41 8.56
CA GLY A 35 -8.34 9.16 8.22
C GLY A 35 -7.07 8.33 8.47
N PHE A 36 -5.95 8.74 7.87
CA PHE A 36 -4.63 8.32 8.34
C PHE A 36 -4.35 9.05 9.66
N ARG A 37 -4.63 8.39 10.79
CA ARG A 37 -4.19 8.86 12.12
C ARG A 37 -2.71 8.54 12.31
N GLU A 38 -2.02 9.31 13.15
CA GLU A 38 -0.57 9.24 13.32
C GLU A 38 -0.07 7.90 13.89
N GLU A 39 1.24 7.66 13.76
CA GLU A 39 1.88 6.35 13.96
C GLU A 39 1.95 5.87 15.45
N GLU A 40 1.19 6.48 16.36
CA GLU A 40 1.26 6.22 17.82
C GLU A 40 0.38 5.05 18.31
N GLU A 41 -0.73 4.71 17.62
CA GLU A 41 -1.68 3.65 18.04
C GLU A 41 -1.15 2.20 17.80
N THR A 42 0.14 1.97 18.10
CA THR A 42 0.86 0.73 17.76
C THR A 42 0.31 -0.52 18.44
N GLU A 43 -0.12 -0.48 19.71
CA GLU A 43 -0.57 -1.69 20.42
C GLU A 43 -1.92 -2.23 19.89
N VAL A 44 -2.87 -1.36 19.53
CA VAL A 44 -4.12 -1.77 18.87
C VAL A 44 -3.82 -2.41 17.52
N GLN A 45 -2.84 -1.89 16.79
CA GLN A 45 -2.39 -2.47 15.51
C GLN A 45 -1.60 -3.78 15.68
N ARG A 46 -0.80 -3.93 16.75
CA ARG A 46 -0.14 -5.20 17.11
C ARG A 46 -1.17 -6.28 17.43
N GLU A 47 -2.17 -5.97 18.27
CA GLU A 47 -3.24 -6.92 18.56
C GLU A 47 -4.04 -7.25 17.30
N TRP A 48 -4.36 -6.25 16.47
CA TRP A 48 -5.07 -6.50 15.22
C TRP A 48 -4.31 -7.43 14.29
N GLN A 49 -3.01 -7.18 14.08
CA GLN A 49 -2.15 -8.06 13.30
C GLN A 49 -2.05 -9.47 13.91
N ARG A 50 -2.02 -9.60 15.24
CA ARG A 50 -2.03 -10.90 15.94
C ARG A 50 -3.33 -11.67 15.66
N ARG A 51 -4.49 -11.01 15.78
CA ARG A 51 -5.82 -11.60 15.46
C ARG A 51 -5.91 -12.02 13.99
N LEU A 52 -5.37 -11.21 13.06
CA LEU A 52 -5.28 -11.55 11.63
C LEU A 52 -4.35 -12.76 11.36
N TYR A 53 -3.24 -12.87 12.10
CA TYR A 53 -2.34 -14.02 12.04
C TYR A 53 -3.02 -15.29 12.55
N GLU A 54 -3.63 -15.24 13.75
CA GLU A 54 -4.34 -16.34 14.40
C GLU A 54 -5.55 -16.84 13.58
N GLY A 55 -6.28 -15.94 12.91
CA GLY A 55 -7.34 -16.28 11.95
C GLY A 55 -6.86 -16.77 10.57
N GLY A 56 -5.55 -16.86 10.34
CA GLY A 56 -4.95 -17.29 9.06
C GLY A 56 -5.07 -16.26 7.92
N TRP A 57 -5.58 -15.05 8.19
CA TRP A 57 -5.85 -14.01 7.20
C TRP A 57 -4.59 -13.40 6.58
N LEU A 58 -3.45 -13.49 7.26
CA LEU A 58 -2.15 -13.06 6.71
C LEU A 58 -1.51 -14.10 5.77
N LYS A 59 -1.94 -15.37 5.83
CA LYS A 59 -1.52 -16.45 4.92
C LYS A 59 -2.60 -16.78 3.87
N LEU A 60 -3.48 -15.82 3.58
CA LEU A 60 -4.72 -16.05 2.82
C LEU A 60 -4.48 -16.73 1.46
N GLY A 61 -3.53 -16.22 0.67
CA GLY A 61 -3.18 -16.79 -0.64
C GLY A 61 -2.18 -17.96 -0.62
N TRP A 62 -1.72 -18.42 0.55
CA TRP A 62 -0.63 -19.41 0.64
C TRP A 62 -1.15 -20.85 0.53
N PRO A 63 -0.33 -21.82 0.08
CA PRO A 63 -0.66 -23.25 0.08
C PRO A 63 -1.03 -23.78 1.49
N LYS A 64 -2.00 -24.72 1.56
CA LYS A 64 -2.52 -25.26 2.84
C LYS A 64 -1.51 -26.06 3.65
N ASP A 65 -0.58 -26.72 2.98
CA ASP A 65 0.55 -27.46 3.54
C ASP A 65 1.57 -26.57 4.28
N VAL A 66 1.65 -25.27 3.95
CA VAL A 66 2.43 -24.26 4.71
C VAL A 66 1.57 -23.42 5.67
N GLY A 67 0.38 -23.94 6.03
CA GLY A 67 -0.58 -23.28 6.92
C GLY A 67 -1.33 -22.11 6.30
N GLY A 68 -1.40 -22.03 4.96
CA GLY A 68 -2.18 -21.04 4.24
C GLY A 68 -3.64 -21.42 4.02
N ARG A 69 -4.44 -20.47 3.52
CA ARG A 69 -5.87 -20.71 3.21
C ARG A 69 -6.11 -21.09 1.74
N SER A 70 -5.10 -20.91 0.87
CA SER A 70 -5.14 -21.15 -0.59
C SER A 70 -6.28 -20.43 -1.31
N ALA A 71 -6.60 -19.22 -0.86
CA ALA A 71 -7.63 -18.38 -1.44
C ALA A 71 -7.25 -17.93 -2.86
N THR A 72 -8.23 -17.95 -3.77
CA THR A 72 -8.06 -17.46 -5.14
C THR A 72 -7.68 -15.96 -5.14
N PRO A 73 -7.15 -15.41 -6.24
CA PRO A 73 -6.94 -13.97 -6.36
C PRO A 73 -8.21 -13.17 -6.04
N VAL A 74 -9.39 -13.62 -6.48
CA VAL A 74 -10.68 -12.96 -6.18
C VAL A 74 -11.02 -13.00 -4.70
N MET A 75 -10.86 -14.14 -4.02
CA MET A 75 -11.03 -14.21 -2.57
C MET A 75 -10.05 -13.27 -1.83
N GLN A 76 -8.80 -13.18 -2.29
CA GLN A 76 -7.84 -12.21 -1.75
C GLN A 76 -8.28 -10.75 -1.99
N ALA A 77 -8.91 -10.44 -3.12
CA ALA A 77 -9.48 -9.12 -3.38
C ALA A 77 -10.72 -8.83 -2.51
N ILE A 78 -11.65 -9.78 -2.38
CA ILE A 78 -12.84 -9.68 -1.53
C ILE A 78 -12.46 -9.37 -0.08
N TYR A 79 -11.47 -10.09 0.45
CA TYR A 79 -10.94 -9.82 1.79
C TYR A 79 -10.42 -8.38 1.92
N GLN A 80 -9.68 -7.89 0.92
CA GLN A 80 -9.15 -6.52 0.89
C GLN A 80 -10.27 -5.46 0.77
N GLU A 81 -11.36 -5.75 0.03
CA GLU A 81 -12.53 -4.86 -0.04
C GLU A 81 -13.32 -4.83 1.27
N GLU A 82 -13.61 -5.96 1.91
CA GLU A 82 -14.33 -6.01 3.19
C GLU A 82 -13.52 -5.37 4.33
N MET A 83 -12.20 -5.60 4.39
CA MET A 83 -11.29 -4.89 5.31
C MET A 83 -11.39 -3.36 5.15
N THR A 84 -11.44 -2.88 3.90
CA THR A 84 -11.55 -1.45 3.59
C THR A 84 -12.94 -0.90 3.94
N ARG A 85 -14.00 -1.64 3.62
CA ARG A 85 -15.40 -1.30 3.93
C ARG A 85 -15.64 -1.18 5.44
N ALA A 86 -15.04 -2.07 6.22
CA ALA A 86 -15.14 -2.04 7.68
C ALA A 86 -14.15 -1.07 8.35
N GLY A 87 -13.34 -0.35 7.58
CA GLY A 87 -12.35 0.62 8.10
C GLY A 87 -11.27 -0.02 8.98
N ALA A 88 -10.88 -1.27 8.69
CA ALA A 88 -10.00 -2.06 9.55
C ALA A 88 -8.62 -1.41 9.79
N PRO A 89 -7.99 -1.61 10.97
CA PRO A 89 -6.66 -1.09 11.24
C PRO A 89 -5.59 -1.61 10.27
N GLY A 90 -4.52 -0.82 10.13
CA GLY A 90 -3.35 -1.16 9.34
C GLY A 90 -2.56 -2.36 9.90
N ILE A 91 -1.69 -2.93 9.06
CA ILE A 91 -0.73 -3.98 9.43
C ILE A 91 0.63 -3.31 9.69
N LEU A 92 1.23 -3.54 10.85
CA LEU A 92 2.51 -2.94 11.22
C LEU A 92 3.65 -3.52 10.38
N GLY A 93 4.52 -2.63 9.87
CA GLY A 93 5.56 -3.00 8.93
C GLY A 93 5.00 -3.79 7.75
N ARG A 94 3.88 -3.33 7.17
CA ARG A 94 3.12 -3.98 6.09
C ARG A 94 3.99 -4.62 5.00
N LEU A 95 5.08 -3.98 4.58
CA LEU A 95 5.99 -4.50 3.56
C LEU A 95 6.79 -5.74 4.03
N GLY A 96 7.00 -5.92 5.33
CA GLY A 96 7.41 -7.19 5.92
C GLY A 96 6.44 -8.31 5.54
N VAL A 97 5.15 -8.11 5.82
CA VAL A 97 4.09 -9.11 5.55
C VAL A 97 3.82 -9.30 4.04
N THR A 98 3.73 -8.22 3.26
CA THR A 98 3.27 -8.29 1.85
C THR A 98 4.38 -8.38 0.82
N LEU A 99 5.65 -8.21 1.20
CA LEU A 99 6.80 -8.31 0.28
C LEU A 99 7.87 -9.25 0.85
N LEU A 100 8.41 -9.00 2.05
CA LEU A 100 9.50 -9.81 2.59
C LEU A 100 9.09 -11.27 2.85
N ALA A 101 7.97 -11.53 3.54
CA ALA A 101 7.58 -12.91 3.86
C ALA A 101 7.34 -13.76 2.58
N PRO A 102 6.61 -13.28 1.55
CA PRO A 102 6.55 -13.95 0.24
C PRO A 102 7.92 -14.13 -0.44
N THR A 103 8.83 -13.14 -0.36
CA THR A 103 10.20 -13.29 -0.87
C THR A 103 10.98 -14.38 -0.13
N LEU A 104 10.80 -14.54 1.18
CA LEU A 104 11.42 -15.61 1.97
C LEU A 104 10.83 -16.99 1.66
N VAL A 105 9.53 -17.09 1.39
CA VAL A 105 8.91 -18.34 0.90
C VAL A 105 9.54 -18.76 -0.44
N ALA A 106 9.67 -17.81 -1.38
CA ALA A 106 10.13 -18.10 -2.74
C ALA A 106 11.65 -18.27 -2.90
N LEU A 107 12.46 -17.52 -2.14
CA LEU A 107 13.92 -17.41 -2.35
C LEU A 107 14.76 -17.58 -1.08
N GLY A 108 14.13 -17.71 0.10
CA GLY A 108 14.85 -17.89 1.37
C GLY A 108 15.39 -19.30 1.54
N SER A 109 16.47 -19.44 2.31
CA SER A 109 16.86 -20.74 2.86
C SER A 109 15.89 -21.18 3.96
N ASP A 110 15.84 -22.47 4.29
CA ASP A 110 14.85 -22.99 5.23
C ASP A 110 15.03 -22.41 6.64
N TRP A 111 16.29 -22.21 7.08
CA TRP A 111 16.61 -21.44 8.28
C TRP A 111 16.01 -20.02 8.26
N GLN A 112 15.98 -19.33 7.11
CA GLN A 112 15.36 -18.00 7.01
C GLN A 112 13.84 -18.08 7.08
N LYS A 113 13.23 -19.11 6.48
CA LYS A 113 11.78 -19.34 6.56
C LYS A 113 11.36 -19.56 8.02
N GLU A 114 11.99 -20.54 8.68
CA GLU A 114 11.78 -20.90 10.09
C GLU A 114 12.05 -19.73 11.04
N THR A 115 13.13 -18.98 10.83
CA THR A 115 13.53 -17.89 11.74
C THR A 115 12.62 -16.67 11.63
N TYR A 116 12.11 -16.33 10.44
CA TYR A 116 11.50 -15.02 10.20
C TYR A 116 10.01 -15.04 9.85
N ILE A 117 9.47 -16.06 9.16
CA ILE A 117 8.15 -15.95 8.55
C ILE A 117 7.04 -15.77 9.59
N GLU A 118 6.88 -16.70 10.54
CA GLU A 118 5.79 -16.62 11.52
C GLU A 118 5.92 -15.38 12.41
N LYS A 119 7.15 -14.92 12.67
CA LYS A 119 7.46 -13.71 13.44
C LYS A 119 7.10 -12.42 12.70
N ILE A 120 7.29 -12.39 11.38
CA ILE A 120 6.86 -11.28 10.52
C ILE A 120 5.33 -11.20 10.49
N LEU A 121 4.66 -12.34 10.35
CA LEU A 121 3.21 -12.40 10.27
C LEU A 121 2.56 -12.02 11.62
N SER A 122 3.00 -12.60 12.74
CA SER A 122 2.46 -12.32 14.08
C SER A 122 2.74 -10.92 14.62
N GLY A 123 3.71 -10.19 14.04
CA GLY A 123 4.18 -8.89 14.53
C GLY A 123 5.31 -8.97 15.56
N GLU A 124 5.82 -10.16 15.90
CA GLU A 124 7.00 -10.32 16.76
C GLU A 124 8.28 -9.72 16.13
N LEU A 125 8.41 -9.77 14.80
CA LEU A 125 9.49 -9.12 14.05
C LEU A 125 8.92 -8.20 12.97
N ILE A 126 8.77 -6.92 13.33
CA ILE A 126 8.36 -5.88 12.38
C ILE A 126 9.56 -5.44 11.53
N PHE A 127 9.34 -5.27 10.22
CA PHE A 127 10.38 -4.93 9.24
C PHE A 127 10.04 -3.68 8.42
N CYS A 128 10.99 -2.76 8.30
CA CYS A 128 10.96 -1.67 7.32
C CYS A 128 11.63 -2.07 6.00
N GLN A 129 11.27 -1.41 4.91
CA GLN A 129 12.03 -1.43 3.66
C GLN A 129 13.16 -0.40 3.72
N GLY A 130 14.38 -0.77 3.35
CA GLY A 130 15.55 0.11 3.26
C GLY A 130 16.10 0.17 1.82
N PHE A 131 15.30 0.62 0.86
CA PHE A 131 15.67 0.57 -0.56
C PHE A 131 16.31 1.88 -1.02
N SER A 132 15.55 2.98 -0.97
CA SER A 132 15.93 4.30 -1.45
C SER A 132 17.11 4.93 -0.70
N GLU A 133 17.89 5.75 -1.38
CA GLU A 133 18.99 6.54 -0.84
C GLU A 133 18.81 8.03 -1.24
N PRO A 134 19.48 8.99 -0.59
CA PRO A 134 19.35 10.41 -0.94
C PRO A 134 19.65 10.71 -2.42
N ASP A 135 20.61 9.98 -3.01
CA ASP A 135 20.99 10.09 -4.42
C ASP A 135 20.23 9.09 -5.35
N ALA A 136 19.44 8.17 -4.80
CA ALA A 136 18.92 6.99 -5.52
C ALA A 136 17.50 6.62 -5.07
N GLY A 137 16.50 7.30 -5.65
CA GLY A 137 15.08 6.99 -5.50
C GLY A 137 14.49 6.36 -6.76
N SER A 138 14.15 7.19 -7.75
CA SER A 138 13.62 6.76 -9.05
C SER A 138 14.62 5.89 -9.84
N ASP A 139 15.90 6.26 -9.86
CA ASP A 139 16.97 5.33 -10.23
C ASP A 139 17.43 4.54 -9.00
N LEU A 140 16.70 3.47 -8.69
CA LEU A 140 17.09 2.52 -7.65
C LEU A 140 18.32 1.69 -8.04
N ALA A 141 18.65 1.60 -9.34
CA ALA A 141 19.86 0.90 -9.80
C ALA A 141 21.14 1.73 -9.57
N GLY A 142 21.02 3.05 -9.40
CA GLY A 142 22.08 3.97 -8.99
C GLY A 142 22.52 3.87 -7.53
N LEU A 143 21.92 2.97 -6.72
CA LEU A 143 22.20 2.86 -5.28
C LEU A 143 23.69 2.62 -4.97
N ARG A 144 24.14 3.29 -3.90
CA ARG A 144 25.55 3.45 -3.47
C ARG A 144 25.87 2.76 -2.16
N THR A 145 24.89 2.41 -1.31
CA THR A 145 25.14 1.56 -0.12
C THR A 145 25.80 0.26 -0.56
N ARG A 146 26.94 -0.08 0.05
CA ARG A 146 27.77 -1.23 -0.32
C ARG A 146 27.59 -2.36 0.68
N ALA A 147 27.70 -3.60 0.19
CA ALA A 147 27.84 -4.79 1.01
C ALA A 147 29.12 -5.51 0.60
N GLU A 148 30.12 -5.48 1.48
CA GLU A 148 31.43 -6.10 1.26
C GLU A 148 31.56 -7.38 2.09
N ARG A 149 32.13 -8.44 1.52
CA ARG A 149 32.33 -9.69 2.26
C ARG A 149 33.68 -9.66 2.99
N ARG A 150 33.65 -9.71 4.32
CA ARG A 150 34.84 -9.67 5.20
C ARG A 150 34.67 -10.73 6.30
N ASP A 151 35.70 -11.56 6.51
CA ASP A 151 35.75 -12.60 7.56
C ASP A 151 34.50 -13.51 7.62
N GLY A 152 34.05 -13.95 6.44
CA GLY A 152 32.85 -14.78 6.26
C GLY A 152 31.51 -14.04 6.38
N LYS A 153 31.51 -12.80 6.89
CA LYS A 153 30.34 -11.94 7.12
C LYS A 153 30.19 -10.91 6.00
N TRP A 154 29.07 -10.19 6.02
CA TRP A 154 28.85 -9.00 5.18
C TRP A 154 28.93 -7.74 6.03
N THR A 155 29.79 -6.80 5.63
CA THR A 155 29.87 -5.44 6.18
C THR A 155 29.08 -4.52 5.26
N LEU A 156 28.07 -3.84 5.81
CA LEU A 156 27.19 -2.94 5.07
C LEU A 156 27.56 -1.48 5.40
N SER A 157 27.81 -0.67 4.38
CA SER A 157 28.26 0.72 4.50
C SER A 157 27.51 1.62 3.54
N GLY A 158 26.73 2.57 4.05
CA GLY A 158 25.93 3.50 3.24
C GLY A 158 24.85 4.18 4.07
N GLN A 159 23.85 4.74 3.39
CA GLN A 159 22.71 5.44 3.99
C GLN A 159 21.44 5.16 3.21
N LYS A 160 20.31 5.06 3.93
CA LYS A 160 18.97 4.89 3.36
C LYS A 160 18.09 6.05 3.79
N THR A 161 17.07 6.33 2.98
CA THR A 161 16.01 7.32 3.25
C THR A 161 14.67 6.72 2.83
N TRP A 162 13.56 7.36 3.18
CA TRP A 162 12.20 6.89 2.90
C TRP A 162 11.95 5.43 3.36
N SER A 163 12.50 5.05 4.52
CA SER A 163 12.35 3.76 5.19
C SER A 163 11.15 3.72 6.15
N SER A 164 10.00 3.30 5.63
CA SER A 164 8.67 3.23 6.29
C SER A 164 8.67 2.55 7.66
N GLY A 165 8.16 3.22 8.70
CA GLY A 165 8.00 2.60 10.03
C GLY A 165 9.29 2.19 10.73
N ALA A 166 10.44 2.72 10.32
CA ALA A 166 11.74 2.32 10.88
C ALA A 166 11.93 2.66 12.38
N HIS A 167 11.07 3.51 12.98
CA HIS A 167 11.07 3.79 14.43
C HIS A 167 10.31 2.75 15.28
N TYR A 168 9.48 1.89 14.69
CA TYR A 168 8.87 0.75 15.39
C TYR A 168 9.33 -0.61 14.85
N SER A 169 10.17 -0.62 13.80
CA SER A 169 10.65 -1.84 13.16
C SER A 169 11.86 -2.41 13.88
N HIS A 170 11.81 -3.71 14.20
CA HIS A 170 12.91 -4.43 14.83
C HIS A 170 14.09 -4.63 13.86
N ARG A 171 13.80 -4.65 12.55
CA ARG A 171 14.74 -4.97 11.46
C ARG A 171 14.43 -4.21 10.18
N SER A 172 15.39 -4.17 9.26
CA SER A 172 15.22 -3.65 7.90
C SER A 172 15.53 -4.74 6.89
N PHE A 173 14.78 -4.79 5.78
CA PHE A 173 15.22 -5.47 4.56
C PHE A 173 15.64 -4.44 3.52
N LEU A 174 16.88 -4.53 3.03
CA LEU A 174 17.55 -3.46 2.29
C LEU A 174 18.27 -3.99 1.05
N LEU A 175 18.49 -3.09 0.09
CA LEU A 175 19.30 -3.36 -1.11
C LEU A 175 20.69 -2.73 -0.98
N ALA A 176 21.74 -3.47 -1.32
CA ALA A 176 23.12 -2.99 -1.28
C ALA A 176 23.95 -3.51 -2.45
N ARG A 177 24.87 -2.68 -2.94
CA ARG A 177 25.86 -2.93 -3.98
C ARG A 177 26.84 -4.02 -3.51
N THR A 178 26.73 -5.22 -4.07
CA THR A 178 27.66 -6.34 -3.83
C THR A 178 28.76 -6.42 -4.88
N ASP A 179 28.50 -5.91 -6.09
CA ASP A 179 29.46 -5.82 -7.18
C ASP A 179 29.31 -4.46 -7.89
N ALA A 180 30.40 -3.70 -7.99
CA ALA A 180 30.46 -2.38 -8.61
C ALA A 180 30.98 -2.39 -10.06
N ALA A 181 31.45 -3.54 -10.57
CA ALA A 181 31.84 -3.74 -11.96
C ALA A 181 30.73 -4.43 -12.78
N ALA A 182 29.82 -5.15 -12.12
CA ALA A 182 28.63 -5.70 -12.76
C ALA A 182 27.62 -4.62 -13.21
N GLU A 183 26.84 -4.95 -14.24
CA GLU A 183 25.65 -4.20 -14.70
C GLU A 183 24.81 -3.68 -13.51
N PRO A 184 24.30 -2.42 -13.53
CA PRO A 184 23.72 -1.78 -12.35
C PRO A 184 22.62 -2.57 -11.64
N HIS A 185 21.76 -3.27 -12.39
CA HIS A 185 20.71 -4.13 -11.84
C HIS A 185 21.19 -5.51 -11.34
N ARG A 186 22.36 -5.99 -11.78
CA ARG A 186 22.90 -7.31 -11.43
C ARG A 186 23.86 -7.27 -10.24
N GLY A 187 24.51 -6.13 -9.99
CA GLY A 187 25.44 -5.93 -8.88
C GLY A 187 24.79 -5.65 -7.51
N ILE A 188 23.51 -5.98 -7.30
CA ILE A 188 22.75 -5.64 -6.09
C ILE A 188 22.33 -6.92 -5.33
N GLY A 189 22.65 -6.98 -4.05
CA GLY A 189 22.18 -7.99 -3.11
C GLY A 189 21.05 -7.48 -2.19
N PHE A 190 20.26 -8.42 -1.67
CA PHE A 190 19.16 -8.18 -0.74
C PHE A 190 19.55 -8.68 0.67
N PHE A 191 19.43 -7.84 1.69
CA PHE A 191 19.99 -8.08 3.03
C PHE A 191 18.98 -7.83 4.15
N LEU A 192 19.09 -8.56 5.26
CA LEU A 192 18.30 -8.37 6.48
C LEU A 192 19.17 -7.79 7.61
N GLY A 193 19.01 -6.51 7.92
CA GLY A 193 19.73 -5.80 8.99
C GLY A 193 18.92 -5.71 10.29
N LYS A 194 19.61 -5.54 11.43
CA LYS A 194 19.00 -4.93 12.62
C LYS A 194 18.97 -3.41 12.43
N ILE A 195 17.94 -2.74 12.95
CA ILE A 195 17.88 -1.27 12.96
C ILE A 195 18.51 -0.74 14.25
N ALA A 196 19.27 0.34 14.12
CA ALA A 196 19.42 1.37 15.16
C ALA A 196 18.65 2.61 14.67
N MET A 197 17.89 3.25 15.56
CA MET A 197 16.68 3.99 15.19
C MET A 197 16.92 5.30 14.40
N THR A 198 16.44 5.38 13.15
CA THR A 198 16.04 6.63 12.44
C THR A 198 15.03 6.28 11.32
N VAL A 199 14.30 7.24 10.70
CA VAL A 199 12.84 7.08 10.46
C VAL A 199 12.26 7.47 9.05
N PHE A 200 11.03 6.99 8.75
CA PHE A 200 9.97 7.45 7.79
C PHE A 200 10.00 7.02 6.30
N GLY A 201 8.83 6.70 5.68
CA GLY A 201 8.58 6.31 4.25
C GLY A 201 7.22 5.55 4.03
N PHE A 202 6.76 5.20 2.79
CA PHE A 202 5.66 4.21 2.55
C PHE A 202 5.43 3.68 1.08
N GLU A 203 4.69 2.55 0.91
CA GLU A 203 4.02 2.01 -0.32
C GLU A 203 2.81 1.08 0.07
N ARG A 204 1.84 0.58 -0.73
CA ARG A 204 1.36 0.64 -2.15
C ARG A 204 -0.15 0.22 -2.16
N GLY A 205 -0.84 0.05 -3.32
CA GLY A 205 -2.28 -0.36 -3.33
C GLY A 205 -2.80 -1.20 -4.53
N GLY A 206 -4.06 -1.64 -4.41
CA GLY A 206 -4.79 -2.59 -5.29
C GLY A 206 -6.32 -2.44 -5.18
N LEU A 207 -7.13 -3.51 -5.22
CA LEU A 207 -8.62 -3.38 -5.15
C LEU A 207 -9.16 -2.77 -3.84
N ALA A 208 -8.50 -2.99 -2.68
CA ALA A 208 -8.75 -2.19 -1.47
C ALA A 208 -8.63 -0.68 -1.72
N GLN A 209 -7.67 -0.27 -2.55
CA GLN A 209 -7.48 1.14 -2.90
C GLN A 209 -8.63 1.63 -3.79
N ALA A 210 -9.19 0.80 -4.68
CA ALA A 210 -10.39 1.13 -5.44
C ALA A 210 -11.61 1.32 -4.51
N ALA A 211 -11.84 0.40 -3.57
CA ALA A 211 -12.87 0.55 -2.54
C ALA A 211 -12.66 1.82 -1.67
N ARG A 212 -11.40 2.18 -1.34
CA ARG A 212 -11.06 3.45 -0.67
C ARG A 212 -11.50 4.65 -1.52
N PHE A 213 -11.25 4.63 -2.83
CA PHE A 213 -11.64 5.72 -3.72
C PHE A 213 -13.16 5.80 -3.92
N GLU A 214 -13.85 4.69 -4.13
CA GLU A 214 -15.32 4.67 -4.23
C GLU A 214 -15.98 5.18 -2.95
N ARG A 215 -15.42 4.85 -1.76
CA ARG A 215 -15.82 5.44 -0.48
C ARG A 215 -15.51 6.95 -0.43
N ALA A 216 -14.28 7.37 -0.72
CA ALA A 216 -13.87 8.78 -0.62
C ALA A 216 -14.67 9.70 -1.55
N VAL A 217 -15.04 9.25 -2.75
CA VAL A 217 -15.93 10.02 -3.64
C VAL A 217 -17.34 10.12 -3.07
N ALA A 218 -17.87 9.06 -2.45
CA ALA A 218 -19.19 9.10 -1.81
C ALA A 218 -19.23 10.05 -0.59
N GLU A 219 -18.14 10.11 0.17
CA GLU A 219 -17.95 11.03 1.29
C GLU A 219 -17.81 12.49 0.81
N LEU A 220 -16.95 12.76 -0.19
CA LEU A 220 -16.86 14.05 -0.87
C LEU A 220 -18.22 14.51 -1.43
N ALA A 221 -19.00 13.60 -2.01
CA ALA A 221 -20.34 13.91 -2.49
C ALA A 221 -21.32 14.21 -1.35
N ALA A 222 -21.11 13.68 -0.14
CA ALA A 222 -21.88 14.04 1.05
C ALA A 222 -21.50 15.42 1.58
N LEU A 223 -20.20 15.67 1.77
CA LEU A 223 -19.63 16.96 2.14
C LEU A 223 -20.14 18.08 1.20
N ALA A 224 -20.11 17.86 -0.11
CA ALA A 224 -20.60 18.84 -1.08
C ALA A 224 -22.12 19.09 -0.99
N ARG A 225 -22.93 18.13 -0.53
CA ARG A 225 -24.36 18.36 -0.24
C ARG A 225 -24.54 19.18 1.02
N GLU A 226 -23.84 18.83 2.10
CA GLU A 226 -23.89 19.53 3.39
C GLU A 226 -23.46 21.00 3.28
N ARG A 227 -22.34 21.24 2.59
CA ARG A 227 -21.78 22.58 2.36
C ARG A 227 -22.52 23.41 1.30
N GLY A 228 -23.61 22.89 0.72
CA GLY A 228 -24.37 23.54 -0.36
C GLY A 228 -23.66 23.61 -1.72
N ALA A 229 -22.38 23.22 -1.80
CA ALA A 229 -21.57 23.22 -3.01
C ALA A 229 -22.13 22.32 -4.13
N GLY A 230 -23.05 21.41 -3.81
CA GLY A 230 -23.87 20.66 -4.76
C GLY A 230 -24.79 21.51 -5.66
N ALA A 231 -24.94 22.82 -5.40
CA ALA A 231 -25.53 23.75 -6.35
C ALA A 231 -24.55 24.14 -7.48
N ASP A 232 -23.26 24.26 -7.17
CA ASP A 232 -22.22 24.74 -8.09
C ASP A 232 -21.94 23.73 -9.21
N ALA A 233 -21.90 24.22 -10.46
CA ALA A 233 -21.78 23.36 -11.63
C ALA A 233 -20.35 22.84 -11.86
N PRO A 234 -19.28 23.66 -11.80
CA PRO A 234 -17.90 23.18 -11.76
C PRO A 234 -17.64 22.13 -10.67
N THR A 235 -18.11 22.36 -9.44
CA THR A 235 -17.91 21.43 -8.32
C THR A 235 -18.63 20.11 -8.56
N ARG A 236 -19.90 20.14 -8.97
CA ARG A 236 -20.63 18.94 -9.40
C ARG A 236 -19.89 18.17 -10.51
N GLN A 237 -19.33 18.88 -11.49
CA GLN A 237 -18.59 18.25 -12.59
C GLN A 237 -17.31 17.57 -12.12
N LYS A 238 -16.56 18.19 -11.18
CA LYS A 238 -15.38 17.56 -10.55
C LYS A 238 -15.75 16.28 -9.79
N ILE A 239 -16.84 16.31 -9.00
CA ILE A 239 -17.29 15.15 -8.22
C ILE A 239 -17.80 14.03 -9.15
N ALA A 240 -18.54 14.37 -10.21
CA ALA A 240 -18.97 13.41 -11.23
C ALA A 240 -17.77 12.77 -11.96
N GLN A 241 -16.73 13.56 -12.29
CA GLN A 241 -15.48 13.06 -12.85
C GLN A 241 -14.78 12.10 -11.88
N ALA A 242 -14.65 12.45 -10.60
CA ALA A 242 -14.04 11.58 -9.60
C ALA A 242 -14.81 10.23 -9.44
N GLN A 243 -16.15 10.26 -9.53
CA GLN A 243 -16.98 9.05 -9.50
C GLN A 243 -16.74 8.14 -10.71
N ILE A 244 -16.58 8.72 -11.90
CA ILE A 244 -16.22 7.99 -13.12
C ILE A 244 -14.81 7.41 -12.99
N GLU A 245 -13.84 8.18 -12.50
CA GLU A 245 -12.45 7.74 -12.37
C GLU A 245 -12.30 6.60 -11.34
N ALA A 246 -12.95 6.70 -10.17
CA ALA A 246 -12.98 5.63 -9.18
C ALA A 246 -13.58 4.33 -9.73
N HIS A 247 -14.67 4.43 -10.51
CA HIS A 247 -15.29 3.26 -11.13
C HIS A 247 -14.42 2.65 -12.26
N VAL A 248 -13.79 3.48 -13.09
CA VAL A 248 -12.80 3.02 -14.09
C VAL A 248 -11.63 2.32 -13.40
N PHE A 249 -11.16 2.84 -12.26
CA PHE A 249 -10.12 2.20 -11.47
C PHE A 249 -10.54 0.85 -10.88
N ARG A 250 -11.79 0.71 -10.40
CA ARG A 250 -12.38 -0.60 -10.02
C ARG A 250 -12.34 -1.58 -11.19
N LEU A 251 -12.76 -1.17 -12.39
CA LEU A 251 -12.76 -2.00 -13.59
C LEU A 251 -11.34 -2.41 -14.04
N ILE A 252 -10.34 -1.54 -13.86
CA ILE A 252 -8.91 -1.88 -14.07
C ILE A 252 -8.47 -2.94 -13.03
N GLY A 253 -8.84 -2.76 -11.76
CA GLY A 253 -8.59 -3.71 -10.69
C GLY A 253 -9.15 -5.10 -11.00
N LEU A 254 -10.42 -5.18 -11.38
CA LEU A 254 -11.09 -6.43 -11.79
C LEU A 254 -10.44 -7.07 -13.03
N ARG A 255 -10.04 -6.28 -14.04
CA ARG A 255 -9.32 -6.80 -15.22
C ARG A 255 -7.97 -7.43 -14.84
N ASN A 256 -7.21 -6.79 -13.97
CA ASN A 256 -5.94 -7.30 -13.47
C ASN A 256 -6.13 -8.56 -12.59
N LEU A 257 -7.25 -8.63 -11.86
CA LEU A 257 -7.65 -9.79 -11.08
C LEU A 257 -7.95 -11.01 -11.96
N THR A 258 -8.71 -10.83 -13.04
CA THR A 258 -8.98 -11.89 -14.02
C THR A 258 -7.70 -12.40 -14.67
N LYS A 259 -6.75 -11.50 -15.03
CA LYS A 259 -5.42 -11.91 -15.52
C LYS A 259 -4.71 -12.82 -14.51
N ALA A 260 -4.68 -12.43 -13.23
CA ALA A 260 -4.02 -13.19 -12.17
C ALA A 260 -4.68 -14.57 -11.92
N GLN A 261 -6.01 -14.68 -12.00
CA GLN A 261 -6.70 -15.98 -11.94
C GLN A 261 -6.26 -16.94 -13.06
N HIS A 262 -5.96 -16.42 -14.25
CA HIS A 262 -5.48 -17.20 -15.39
C HIS A 262 -3.95 -17.38 -15.40
N GLY A 263 -3.30 -17.23 -14.23
CA GLY A 263 -1.85 -17.42 -14.06
C GLY A 263 -0.97 -16.36 -14.71
N GLN A 264 -1.53 -15.27 -15.23
CA GLN A 264 -0.75 -14.22 -15.88
C GLN A 264 -0.13 -13.30 -14.82
N ALA A 265 1.19 -13.19 -14.83
CA ALA A 265 1.93 -12.28 -13.95
C ALA A 265 1.61 -10.80 -14.26
N PRO A 266 1.68 -9.88 -13.27
CA PRO A 266 1.52 -8.45 -13.52
C PRO A 266 2.55 -7.90 -14.50
N GLY A 267 2.07 -7.40 -15.64
CA GLY A 267 2.89 -6.78 -16.67
C GLY A 267 3.16 -5.28 -16.44
N PRO A 268 3.84 -4.59 -17.39
CA PRO A 268 4.11 -3.16 -17.30
C PRO A 268 2.86 -2.27 -17.25
N GLU A 269 1.66 -2.80 -17.54
CA GLU A 269 0.39 -2.09 -17.34
C GLU A 269 0.09 -1.78 -15.85
N ALA A 270 0.81 -2.39 -14.91
CA ALA A 270 0.83 -1.97 -13.52
C ALA A 270 1.28 -0.49 -13.36
N SER A 271 2.14 0.01 -14.25
CA SER A 271 2.54 1.43 -14.27
C SER A 271 1.42 2.35 -14.75
N VAL A 272 0.59 1.92 -15.72
CA VAL A 272 -0.65 2.63 -16.09
C VAL A 272 -1.57 2.71 -14.88
N THR A 273 -1.72 1.58 -14.17
CA THR A 273 -2.56 1.47 -12.97
C THR A 273 -2.09 2.44 -11.87
N LYS A 274 -0.78 2.49 -11.57
CA LYS A 274 -0.18 3.41 -10.58
C LYS A 274 -0.40 4.87 -10.96
N LEU A 275 -0.01 5.24 -12.18
CA LEU A 275 -0.12 6.60 -12.69
C LEU A 275 -1.57 7.11 -12.65
N TYR A 276 -2.52 6.27 -13.04
CA TYR A 276 -3.94 6.63 -13.03
C TYR A 276 -4.42 7.01 -11.62
N TRP A 277 -4.18 6.17 -10.60
CA TRP A 277 -4.73 6.43 -9.27
C TRP A 277 -4.02 7.55 -8.51
N SER A 278 -2.70 7.72 -8.67
CA SER A 278 -1.98 8.80 -7.95
C SER A 278 -2.30 10.18 -8.50
N GLU A 279 -2.66 10.30 -9.78
CA GLU A 279 -3.13 11.56 -10.37
C GLU A 279 -4.64 11.78 -10.05
N MET A 280 -5.41 10.70 -9.86
CA MET A 280 -6.82 10.75 -9.45
C MET A 280 -7.01 11.22 -8.00
N ASP A 281 -6.23 10.71 -7.03
CA ASP A 281 -6.39 11.12 -5.63
C ASP A 281 -6.12 12.63 -5.49
N LYS A 282 -5.08 13.16 -6.15
CA LYS A 282 -4.83 14.61 -6.19
C LYS A 282 -6.06 15.43 -6.57
N ARG A 283 -6.74 15.08 -7.66
CA ARG A 283 -7.97 15.78 -8.11
C ARG A 283 -9.11 15.62 -7.11
N LEU A 284 -9.24 14.46 -6.49
CA LEU A 284 -10.26 14.17 -5.47
C LEU A 284 -10.05 15.03 -4.22
N GLN A 285 -8.86 14.98 -3.62
CA GLN A 285 -8.53 15.72 -2.40
C GLN A 285 -8.52 17.24 -2.63
N GLU A 286 -8.02 17.71 -3.78
CA GLU A 286 -8.08 19.14 -4.16
C GLU A 286 -9.54 19.62 -4.34
N THR A 287 -10.43 18.75 -4.82
CA THR A 287 -11.87 19.05 -4.87
C THR A 287 -12.48 19.10 -3.48
N ALA A 288 -12.07 18.22 -2.55
CA ALA A 288 -12.56 18.21 -1.17
C ALA A 288 -12.18 19.48 -0.40
N VAL A 289 -10.89 19.83 -0.38
CA VAL A 289 -10.39 21.08 0.21
C VAL A 289 -11.07 22.31 -0.43
N GLY A 290 -11.32 22.27 -1.73
CA GLY A 290 -12.08 23.31 -2.44
C GLY A 290 -13.55 23.44 -2.01
N VAL A 291 -14.21 22.34 -1.59
CA VAL A 291 -15.59 22.33 -1.08
C VAL A 291 -15.66 22.83 0.37
N GLU A 292 -14.63 22.58 1.18
CA GLU A 292 -14.51 23.12 2.53
C GLU A 292 -14.25 24.64 2.51
N GLY A 293 -13.56 25.12 1.47
CA GLY A 293 -13.20 26.53 1.28
C GLY A 293 -12.09 26.94 2.23
N MET A 294 -12.27 28.04 2.97
CA MET A 294 -11.25 28.50 3.94
C MET A 294 -10.95 27.48 5.05
N TYR A 295 -11.85 26.54 5.31
CA TYR A 295 -11.70 25.51 6.35
C TYR A 295 -10.79 24.35 5.92
N GLY A 296 -10.64 24.09 4.61
CA GLY A 296 -9.78 23.01 4.10
C GLY A 296 -8.27 23.33 4.14
N ALA A 297 -7.91 24.52 4.65
CA ALA A 297 -6.54 24.88 5.00
C ALA A 297 -6.21 24.60 6.48
N LEU A 298 -7.17 24.09 7.28
CA LEU A 298 -7.00 23.86 8.71
C LEU A 298 -6.53 22.42 8.98
N ALA A 299 -5.48 22.31 9.78
CA ALA A 299 -4.95 21.05 10.28
C ALA A 299 -5.77 20.51 11.49
N PRO A 300 -5.64 19.22 11.86
CA PRO A 300 -6.49 18.53 12.86
C PRO A 300 -6.55 19.19 14.25
N GLU A 301 -5.55 19.98 14.63
CA GLU A 301 -5.47 20.66 15.92
C GLU A 301 -6.40 21.88 16.01
N SER A 302 -6.98 22.31 14.89
CA SER A 302 -7.92 23.42 14.84
C SER A 302 -9.33 22.96 15.18
N ALA A 303 -9.93 23.55 16.23
CA ALA A 303 -11.33 23.34 16.60
C ALA A 303 -12.36 23.84 15.54
N LEU A 304 -11.88 24.34 14.39
CA LEU A 304 -12.69 24.71 13.22
C LEU A 304 -12.42 23.80 12.00
N ALA A 305 -11.55 22.79 12.11
CA ALA A 305 -11.31 21.83 11.04
C ALA A 305 -12.55 20.96 10.79
N ILE A 306 -12.84 20.68 9.52
CA ILE A 306 -13.94 19.79 9.11
C ILE A 306 -13.38 18.36 9.04
N GLU A 307 -14.16 17.37 9.49
CA GLU A 307 -13.74 15.96 9.62
C GLU A 307 -12.34 15.80 10.27
N ASP A 308 -12.07 16.51 11.37
CA ASP A 308 -10.75 16.52 12.06
C ASP A 308 -9.56 16.83 11.11
N GLY A 309 -9.76 17.66 10.09
CA GLY A 309 -8.72 18.02 9.11
C GLY A 309 -8.41 16.92 8.07
N ARG A 310 -9.23 15.87 8.01
CA ARG A 310 -9.00 14.68 7.15
C ARG A 310 -8.74 15.00 5.68
N TRP A 311 -9.49 15.92 5.09
CA TRP A 311 -9.35 16.29 3.67
C TRP A 311 -8.10 17.15 3.41
N GLN A 312 -7.75 18.01 4.36
CA GLN A 312 -6.50 18.77 4.36
C GLN A 312 -5.28 17.83 4.41
N TYR A 313 -5.28 16.85 5.33
CA TYR A 313 -4.24 15.83 5.45
C TYR A 313 -4.18 14.97 4.18
N GLY A 314 -5.33 14.52 3.69
CA GLY A 314 -5.44 13.74 2.45
C GLY A 314 -4.86 14.47 1.24
N TRP A 315 -5.11 15.77 1.11
CA TRP A 315 -4.54 16.61 0.05
C TRP A 315 -3.02 16.76 0.16
N MET A 316 -2.47 16.88 1.37
CA MET A 316 -1.02 16.86 1.59
C MET A 316 -0.42 15.50 1.21
N TRP A 317 -1.03 14.40 1.65
CA TRP A 317 -0.55 13.04 1.37
C TRP A 317 -0.58 12.70 -0.14
N ALA A 318 -1.65 13.10 -0.85
CA ALA A 318 -1.80 12.91 -2.29
C ALA A 318 -0.63 13.51 -3.11
N GLN A 319 0.11 14.50 -2.57
CA GLN A 319 1.32 15.01 -3.22
C GLN A 319 2.45 13.97 -3.26
N ALA A 320 2.64 13.24 -2.16
CA ALA A 320 3.64 12.18 -2.06
C ALA A 320 3.31 10.98 -2.96
N GLU A 321 2.02 10.68 -3.19
CA GLU A 321 1.58 9.53 -3.98
C GLU A 321 2.06 9.55 -5.45
N THR A 322 2.23 10.73 -6.04
CA THR A 322 2.86 10.87 -7.38
C THR A 322 4.36 10.63 -7.39
N ILE A 323 5.03 10.63 -6.23
CA ILE A 323 6.49 10.54 -6.09
C ILE A 323 6.92 9.15 -5.59
N TYR A 324 6.32 8.67 -4.48
CA TYR A 324 6.68 7.38 -3.91
C TYR A 324 6.28 6.21 -4.82
N ALA A 325 6.87 5.04 -4.59
CA ALA A 325 6.65 3.82 -5.38
C ALA A 325 6.91 4.00 -6.89
N GLY A 326 7.95 4.76 -7.22
CA GLY A 326 8.32 5.18 -8.58
C GLY A 326 7.48 6.36 -9.05
N SER A 327 8.11 7.49 -9.37
CA SER A 327 7.39 8.73 -9.69
C SER A 327 6.54 8.60 -10.96
N SER A 328 5.54 9.48 -11.12
CA SER A 328 4.67 9.51 -12.30
C SER A 328 5.46 9.55 -13.63
N GLU A 329 6.64 10.17 -13.66
CA GLU A 329 7.54 10.25 -14.81
C GLU A 329 8.17 8.90 -15.13
N ILE A 330 8.62 8.16 -14.11
CA ILE A 330 9.10 6.78 -14.28
C ILE A 330 7.97 5.86 -14.75
N GLN A 331 6.73 6.04 -14.25
CA GLN A 331 5.60 5.30 -14.77
C GLN A 331 5.35 5.63 -16.25
N ARG A 332 5.37 6.92 -16.64
CA ARG A 332 5.24 7.36 -18.05
C ARG A 332 6.33 6.74 -18.93
N ASN A 333 7.59 6.68 -18.47
CA ASN A 333 8.68 6.03 -19.19
C ASN A 333 8.48 4.51 -19.33
N ILE A 334 8.04 3.82 -18.27
CA ILE A 334 7.74 2.37 -18.34
C ILE A 334 6.58 2.09 -19.31
N ILE A 335 5.56 2.95 -19.33
CA ILE A 335 4.45 2.86 -20.29
C ILE A 335 4.95 3.07 -21.72
N ALA A 336 5.76 4.12 -21.96
CA ALA A 336 6.35 4.41 -23.26
C ALA A 336 7.21 3.24 -23.78
N GLU A 337 8.21 2.79 -23.00
CA GLU A 337 9.12 1.72 -23.39
C GLU A 337 8.44 0.35 -23.50
N ARG A 338 7.64 -0.04 -22.49
CA ARG A 338 7.21 -1.45 -22.30
C ARG A 338 5.75 -1.73 -22.62
N VAL A 339 4.90 -0.71 -22.76
CA VAL A 339 3.50 -0.86 -23.19
C VAL A 339 3.30 -0.36 -24.63
N LEU A 340 3.96 0.74 -25.00
CA LEU A 340 3.87 1.35 -26.33
C LEU A 340 5.04 1.00 -27.28
N GLY A 341 6.10 0.34 -26.78
CA GLY A 341 7.25 -0.08 -27.59
C GLY A 341 8.12 1.08 -28.11
N LEU A 342 8.03 2.25 -27.50
CA LEU A 342 8.80 3.43 -27.91
C LEU A 342 10.29 3.28 -27.53
N PRO A 343 11.21 3.84 -28.33
CA PRO A 343 12.63 3.84 -27.97
C PRO A 343 12.88 4.62 -26.68
N ARG A 344 13.92 4.23 -25.94
CA ARG A 344 14.37 4.94 -24.75
C ARG A 344 14.71 6.39 -25.07
N GLY A 345 14.25 7.29 -24.19
CA GLY A 345 14.77 8.66 -24.13
C GLY A 345 16.28 8.65 -23.88
N ARG A 346 16.97 9.65 -24.44
CA ARG A 346 18.38 9.94 -24.17
C ARG A 346 18.50 10.99 -23.07
#